data_AF-A0A2V6NY62-F1
#
_entry.id   AF-A0A2V6NY62-F1
#
_cell.length_a   1.000
_cell.length_b   1.000
_cell.length_c   1.000
_cell.angle_alpha   90.00
_cell.angle_beta   90.00
_cell.angle_gamma   90.00
#
_symmetry.space_group_name_H-M   'P 1'
#
loop_
_entity.id
_entity.type
_entity.pdbx_description
1 polymer ?
#
loop_
_entity_poly.entity_id
_entity_poly.type
_entity_poly.pdbx_seq_one_letter_code
_entity_poly.pdbx_strand_id
1 'polypeptide(L)'
;MLYKNKSTKAAYQRWILRRLERLCLQWRPRLVLVFKGGPITPGMIRRVKTRIDALFLNYFPDNPLLMIPFECIEAYDLFFTKARYALRQLEKVGLKNLYYLPWYCVPALHHPVEPTAEEATALAGTIAFVGSRYPYRERLLRELAAYPLRIWGPGWDAADPQVRDLVAGSSVWGREKLAIYCGARLSLNPHHPMNDIVSVNNRTFELAAAGACQVVDFKDELPTLFKPGEEVVAYNDLPELRRQLDHYLAHPDEARAIGDNARRRAMAEHTIRHRIDEMLQALDERFGRL
;
A
#
# COMPACT_ATOMS: atom_id res chain seq x y z
N MET A 1 10.89 -16.68 3.79
CA MET A 1 11.29 -15.74 2.72
C MET A 1 12.13 -16.46 1.68
N LEU A 2 11.65 -16.55 0.44
CA LEU A 2 12.35 -17.18 -0.69
C LEU A 2 13.59 -16.38 -1.11
N TYR A 3 14.74 -16.72 -0.52
CA TYR A 3 16.05 -16.15 -0.82
C TYR A 3 16.64 -16.81 -2.08
N LYS A 4 16.26 -16.33 -3.28
CA LYS A 4 17.08 -16.55 -4.49
C LYS A 4 18.07 -15.39 -4.65
N ASN A 5 19.34 -15.76 -4.89
CA ASN A 5 20.50 -14.93 -5.24
C ASN A 5 21.22 -14.16 -4.09
N LYS A 6 21.97 -14.86 -3.21
CA LYS A 6 22.67 -14.27 -2.05
C LYS A 6 23.94 -13.47 -2.39
N SER A 7 24.75 -13.90 -3.36
CA SER A 7 26.06 -13.30 -3.65
C SER A 7 25.96 -11.94 -4.35
N THR A 8 25.11 -11.84 -5.37
CA THR A 8 24.80 -10.58 -6.07
C THR A 8 24.16 -9.55 -5.13
N LYS A 9 23.25 -10.00 -4.25
CA LYS A 9 22.65 -9.16 -3.21
C LYS A 9 23.69 -8.63 -2.22
N ALA A 10 24.64 -9.45 -1.78
CA ALA A 10 25.69 -9.01 -0.86
C ALA A 10 26.65 -7.99 -1.52
N ALA A 11 27.02 -8.21 -2.79
CA ALA A 11 27.83 -7.25 -3.55
C ALA A 11 27.09 -5.91 -3.74
N TYR A 12 25.84 -5.96 -4.17
CA TYR A 12 24.98 -4.79 -4.30
C TYR A 12 24.81 -4.05 -2.97
N GLN A 13 24.56 -4.77 -1.88
CA GLN A 13 24.42 -4.19 -0.55
C GLN A 13 25.70 -3.45 -0.13
N ARG A 14 26.88 -4.05 -0.31
CA ARG A 14 28.15 -3.37 0.00
C ARG A 14 28.35 -2.11 -0.85
N TRP A 15 28.00 -2.17 -2.13
CA TRP A 15 28.11 -1.04 -3.04
C TRP A 15 27.17 0.12 -2.63
N ILE A 16 25.88 -0.15 -2.40
CA ILE A 16 24.90 0.89 -2.07
C ILE A 16 25.20 1.51 -0.69
N LEU A 17 25.63 0.72 0.30
CA LEU A 17 26.02 1.22 1.61
C LEU A 17 27.22 2.16 1.52
N ARG A 18 28.26 1.79 0.77
CA ARG A 18 29.44 2.65 0.56
C ARG A 18 29.06 3.93 -0.18
N ARG A 19 28.18 3.84 -1.17
CA ARG A 19 27.71 5.00 -1.94
C ARG A 19 26.93 5.95 -1.03
N LEU A 20 25.97 5.45 -0.25
CA LEU A 20 25.19 6.25 0.67
C LEU A 20 26.08 6.91 1.74
N GLU A 21 26.99 6.15 2.36
CA GLU A 21 27.93 6.68 3.35
C GLU A 21 28.77 7.83 2.76
N ARG A 22 29.33 7.67 1.55
CA ARG A 22 30.07 8.75 0.87
C ARG A 22 29.20 9.96 0.58
N LEU A 23 27.98 9.76 0.08
CA LEU A 23 27.05 10.86 -0.23
C LEU A 23 26.71 11.65 1.03
N CYS A 24 26.41 10.98 2.14
CA CYS A 24 26.14 11.66 3.41
C CYS A 24 27.35 12.48 3.89
N LEU A 25 28.57 11.94 3.77
CA LEU A 25 29.77 12.66 4.21
C LEU A 25 30.12 13.86 3.32
N GLN A 26 29.83 13.78 2.02
CA GLN A 26 30.06 14.86 1.06
C GLN A 26 29.00 15.96 1.14
N TRP A 27 27.73 15.58 1.17
CA TRP A 27 26.61 16.53 1.16
C TRP A 27 26.27 17.07 2.56
N ARG A 28 26.60 16.32 3.62
CA ARG A 28 26.31 16.63 5.03
C ARG A 28 24.82 16.99 5.28
N PRO A 29 23.87 16.10 4.93
CA PRO A 29 22.45 16.35 5.17
C PRO A 29 22.14 16.46 6.65
N ARG A 30 21.14 17.28 6.97
CA ARG A 30 20.50 17.26 8.30
C ARG A 30 19.51 16.10 8.46
N LEU A 31 18.86 15.70 7.37
CA LEU A 31 17.85 14.64 7.34
C LEU A 31 18.17 13.63 6.23
N VAL A 32 18.08 12.34 6.57
CA VAL A 32 18.14 11.23 5.61
C VAL A 32 16.86 10.42 5.74
N LEU A 33 15.94 10.59 4.79
CA LEU A 33 14.70 9.81 4.72
C LEU A 33 14.90 8.54 3.88
N VAL A 34 14.65 7.39 4.50
CA VAL A 34 14.82 6.07 3.90
C VAL A 34 13.46 5.42 3.71
N PHE A 35 13.07 5.19 2.46
CA PHE A 35 11.88 4.40 2.13
C PHE A 35 12.24 2.91 2.12
N LYS A 36 11.59 2.12 2.99
CA LYS A 36 11.80 0.68 3.23
C LYS A 36 13.19 0.32 3.76
N GLY A 37 14.26 0.63 3.02
CA GLY A 37 15.63 0.53 3.55
C GLY A 37 16.20 -0.88 3.68
N GLY A 38 15.74 -1.85 2.88
CA GLY A 38 16.20 -3.25 2.98
C GLY A 38 17.73 -3.45 2.99
N PRO A 39 18.51 -2.78 2.12
CA PRO A 39 19.98 -2.89 2.14
C PRO A 39 20.67 -2.13 3.27
N ILE A 40 19.97 -1.20 3.94
CA ILE A 40 20.53 -0.26 4.91
C ILE A 40 20.75 -0.98 6.24
N THR A 41 21.97 -0.89 6.78
CA THR A 41 22.36 -1.59 8.01
C THR A 41 22.53 -0.64 9.19
N PRO A 42 22.27 -1.10 10.42
CA PRO A 42 22.49 -0.31 11.64
C PRO A 42 23.92 0.21 11.76
N GLY A 43 24.90 -0.63 11.40
CA GLY A 43 26.31 -0.27 11.44
C GLY A 43 26.66 0.88 10.49
N MET A 44 26.01 0.97 9.32
CA MET A 44 26.24 2.09 8.40
C MET A 44 25.65 3.38 8.96
N ILE A 45 24.41 3.36 9.47
CA ILE A 45 23.78 4.54 10.08
C ILE A 45 24.65 5.06 11.23
N ARG A 46 25.08 4.16 12.13
CA ARG A 46 25.98 4.51 13.24
C ARG A 46 27.28 5.16 12.76
N ARG A 47 27.94 4.61 11.72
CA ARG A 47 29.18 5.19 11.17
C ARG A 47 29.00 6.58 10.55
N VAL A 48 27.85 6.84 9.92
CA VAL A 48 27.57 8.17 9.37
C VAL A 48 27.34 9.16 10.52
N LYS A 49 26.53 8.78 11.52
CA LYS A 49 26.21 9.63 12.67
C LYS A 49 27.42 9.95 13.57
N THR A 50 28.51 9.18 13.52
CA THR A 50 29.76 9.56 14.21
C THR A 50 30.56 10.65 13.51
N ARG A 51 30.19 11.03 12.28
CA ARG A 51 30.95 11.96 11.42
C ARG A 51 30.16 13.21 11.02
N ILE A 52 28.84 13.13 11.05
CA ILE A 52 27.92 14.23 10.75
C ILE A 52 26.75 14.22 11.72
N ASP A 53 26.21 15.40 12.00
CA ASP A 53 24.96 15.56 12.73
C ASP A 53 23.77 15.43 11.75
N ALA A 54 23.26 14.20 11.63
CA ALA A 54 22.18 13.87 10.71
C ALA A 54 21.17 12.94 11.39
N LEU A 55 19.88 13.25 11.23
CA LEU A 55 18.79 12.37 11.64
C LEU A 55 18.44 11.40 10.50
N PHE A 56 18.31 10.13 10.84
CA PHE A 56 17.90 9.07 9.94
C PHE A 56 16.45 8.69 10.21
N LEU A 57 15.60 8.87 9.20
CA LEU A 57 14.18 8.55 9.28
C LEU A 57 13.88 7.38 8.37
N ASN A 58 12.97 6.49 8.77
CA ASN A 58 12.49 5.42 7.93
C ASN A 58 10.98 5.52 7.73
N TYR A 59 10.51 5.39 6.50
CA TYR A 59 9.12 5.00 6.23
C TYR A 59 9.09 3.56 5.74
N PHE A 60 8.52 2.68 6.57
CA PHE A 60 8.43 1.26 6.29
C PHE A 60 7.03 0.89 5.75
N PRO A 61 6.90 0.58 4.45
CA PRO A 61 5.61 0.39 3.78
C PRO A 61 4.92 -0.96 4.08
N ASP A 62 5.62 -1.87 4.73
CA ASP A 62 5.23 -3.26 4.95
C ASP A 62 5.15 -3.60 6.45
N ASN A 63 4.87 -4.85 6.82
CA ASN A 63 4.95 -5.31 8.20
C ASN A 63 6.43 -5.55 8.60
N PRO A 64 7.03 -4.71 9.46
CA PRO A 64 8.45 -4.83 9.80
C PRO A 64 8.77 -6.14 10.54
N LEU A 65 7.83 -6.69 11.32
CA LEU A 65 8.03 -7.95 12.06
C LEU A 65 8.30 -9.16 11.16
N LEU A 66 7.87 -9.08 9.89
CA LEU A 66 8.07 -10.15 8.92
C LEU A 66 9.26 -9.88 8.01
N MET A 67 9.72 -8.64 7.92
CA MET A 67 10.53 -8.17 6.79
C MET A 67 11.95 -7.77 7.12
N ILE A 68 12.22 -7.34 8.35
CA ILE A 68 13.53 -6.85 8.75
C ILE A 68 13.93 -7.35 10.14
N PRO A 69 15.24 -7.48 10.41
CA PRO A 69 15.74 -7.67 11.77
C PRO A 69 15.38 -6.52 12.70
N PHE A 70 15.26 -6.81 14.00
CA PHE A 70 14.85 -5.85 15.01
C PHE A 70 15.82 -4.66 15.13
N GLU A 71 17.13 -4.93 15.09
CA GLU A 71 18.18 -3.91 15.18
C GLU A 71 18.14 -2.89 14.03
N CYS A 72 17.52 -3.25 12.89
CA CYS A 72 17.31 -2.33 11.77
C CYS A 72 16.27 -1.26 12.10
N ILE A 73 15.33 -1.54 13.01
CA ILE A 73 14.30 -0.59 13.45
C ILE A 73 14.92 0.42 14.42
N GLU A 74 15.69 -0.07 15.40
CA GLU A 74 16.38 0.72 16.43
C GLU A 74 17.38 1.73 15.87
N ALA A 75 17.96 1.42 14.71
CA ALA A 75 19.03 2.24 14.15
C ALA A 75 18.56 3.63 13.68
N TYR A 76 17.26 3.82 13.44
CA TYR A 76 16.69 5.08 12.96
C TYR A 76 16.27 5.98 14.13
N ASP A 77 16.37 7.29 13.90
CA ASP A 77 15.89 8.31 14.84
C ASP A 77 14.36 8.31 14.92
N LEU A 78 13.69 8.22 13.76
CA LEU A 78 12.25 7.96 13.65
C LEU A 78 11.99 6.79 12.68
N PHE A 79 11.09 5.91 13.07
CA PHE A 79 10.66 4.76 12.29
C PHE A 79 9.14 4.80 12.13
N PHE A 80 8.70 5.26 10.96
CA PHE A 80 7.30 5.32 10.57
C PHE A 80 6.86 3.97 9.99
N THR A 81 5.74 3.45 10.45
CA THR A 81 5.15 2.21 9.93
C THR A 81 3.64 2.35 9.75
N LYS A 82 3.14 1.79 8.66
CA LYS A 82 1.70 1.68 8.42
C LYS A 82 1.05 0.55 9.21
N ALA A 83 1.83 -0.34 9.83
CA ALA A 83 1.32 -1.56 10.45
C ALA A 83 1.07 -1.34 11.95
N ARG A 84 -0.15 -0.93 12.35
CA ARG A 84 -0.50 -0.69 13.77
C ARG A 84 -0.28 -1.90 14.66
N TYR A 85 -0.54 -3.10 14.16
CA TYR A 85 -0.26 -4.31 14.92
C TYR A 85 1.22 -4.41 15.27
N ALA A 86 2.10 -4.22 14.29
CA ALA A 86 3.54 -4.29 14.49
C ALA A 86 4.04 -3.19 15.44
N LEU A 87 3.56 -1.95 15.24
CA LEU A 87 3.86 -0.82 16.10
C LEU A 87 3.56 -1.14 17.58
N ARG A 88 2.35 -1.64 17.89
CA ARG A 88 1.97 -2.00 19.26
C ARG A 88 2.85 -3.10 19.86
N GLN A 89 3.29 -4.09 19.07
CA GLN A 89 4.18 -5.13 19.60
C GLN A 89 5.59 -4.61 19.85
N LEU A 90 6.08 -3.73 18.96
CA LEU A 90 7.40 -3.13 19.08
C LEU A 90 7.46 -2.11 20.25
N GLU A 91 6.38 -1.37 20.52
CA GLU A 91 6.27 -0.50 21.69
C GLU A 91 6.30 -1.29 23.01
N LYS A 92 5.65 -2.46 23.06
CA LYS A 92 5.64 -3.33 24.26
C LYS A 92 7.03 -3.80 24.66
N VAL A 93 7.96 -3.91 23.72
CA VAL A 93 9.36 -4.28 24.02
C VAL A 93 10.23 -3.06 24.33
N GLY A 94 9.64 -1.86 24.40
CA GLY A 94 10.30 -0.64 24.83
C GLY A 94 10.85 0.24 23.73
N LEU A 95 10.57 -0.05 22.44
CA LEU A 95 10.99 0.84 21.36
C LEU A 95 10.21 2.16 21.42
N LYS A 96 10.96 3.26 21.40
CA LYS A 96 10.41 4.61 21.53
C LYS A 96 10.49 5.42 20.25
N ASN A 97 11.13 4.93 19.20
CA ASN A 97 11.34 5.64 17.93
C ASN A 97 10.24 5.39 16.90
N LEU A 98 9.11 4.81 17.30
CA LEU A 98 8.07 4.32 16.39
C LEU A 98 6.97 5.35 16.22
N TYR A 99 6.50 5.50 14.99
CA TYR A 99 5.38 6.36 14.64
C TYR A 99 4.44 5.63 13.69
N TYR A 100 3.14 5.74 13.94
CA TYR A 100 2.15 5.26 12.99
C TYR A 100 2.08 6.25 11.83
N LEU A 101 2.15 5.76 10.60
CA LEU A 101 1.91 6.57 9.42
C LEU A 101 1.24 5.71 8.33
N PRO A 102 -0.04 5.98 7.98
CA PRO A 102 -0.73 5.19 6.98
C PRO A 102 -0.12 5.37 5.58
N TRP A 103 -0.57 4.53 4.65
CA TRP A 103 -0.39 4.82 3.23
C TRP A 103 -1.14 6.09 2.80
N TYR A 104 -0.95 6.45 1.54
CA TYR A 104 -1.41 7.72 0.99
C TYR A 104 -1.61 7.62 -0.52
N CYS A 105 -2.35 8.58 -1.05
CA CYS A 105 -2.44 8.81 -2.48
C CYS A 105 -1.50 9.93 -2.94
N VAL A 106 -1.06 9.87 -4.19
CA VAL A 106 -0.30 10.94 -4.83
C VAL A 106 -1.21 11.53 -5.89
N PRO A 107 -1.82 12.71 -5.69
CA PRO A 107 -2.85 13.23 -6.61
C PRO A 107 -2.39 13.30 -8.08
N ALA A 108 -1.12 13.64 -8.31
CA ALA A 108 -0.53 13.67 -9.66
C ALA A 108 -0.47 12.28 -10.34
N LEU A 109 -0.54 11.18 -9.58
CA LEU A 109 -0.47 9.80 -10.08
C LEU A 109 -1.77 9.03 -9.88
N HIS A 110 -2.61 9.43 -8.92
CA HIS A 110 -3.86 8.77 -8.56
C HIS A 110 -4.98 9.80 -8.67
N HIS A 111 -5.71 9.76 -9.78
CA HIS A 111 -6.81 10.66 -10.07
C HIS A 111 -7.78 9.96 -11.04
N PRO A 112 -9.04 10.42 -11.12
CA PRO A 112 -9.97 9.94 -12.12
C PRO A 112 -9.40 10.17 -13.52
N VAL A 113 -9.51 9.16 -14.38
CA VAL A 113 -9.20 9.29 -15.81
C VAL A 113 -10.43 8.88 -16.59
N GLU A 114 -10.67 9.55 -17.71
CA GLU A 114 -11.73 9.17 -18.63
C GLU A 114 -11.27 7.95 -19.45
N PRO A 115 -11.97 6.80 -19.36
CA PRO A 115 -11.69 5.66 -20.22
C PRO A 115 -12.00 6.00 -21.69
N THR A 116 -11.26 5.41 -22.63
CA THR A 116 -11.64 5.43 -24.05
C THR A 116 -12.96 4.69 -24.26
N ALA A 117 -13.61 4.87 -25.41
CA ALA A 117 -14.87 4.17 -25.72
C ALA A 117 -14.71 2.63 -25.68
N GLU A 118 -13.54 2.13 -26.10
CA GLU A 118 -13.18 0.71 -26.03
C GLU A 118 -12.98 0.25 -24.58
N GLU A 119 -12.20 1.00 -23.78
CA GLU A 119 -11.99 0.71 -22.35
C GLU A 119 -13.32 0.71 -21.59
N ALA A 120 -14.17 1.72 -21.82
CA ALA A 120 -15.47 1.84 -21.20
C ALA A 120 -16.37 0.64 -21.53
N THR A 121 -16.38 0.20 -22.79
CA THR A 121 -17.15 -0.98 -23.23
C THR A 121 -16.62 -2.26 -22.59
N ALA A 122 -15.29 -2.44 -22.53
CA ALA A 122 -14.65 -3.62 -21.96
C ALA A 122 -14.83 -3.73 -20.42
N LEU A 123 -14.94 -2.59 -19.72
CA LEU A 123 -15.02 -2.52 -18.26
C LEU A 123 -16.45 -2.34 -17.73
N ALA A 124 -17.41 -1.99 -18.59
CA ALA A 124 -18.80 -1.75 -18.19
C ALA A 124 -19.38 -2.92 -17.39
N GLY A 125 -19.86 -2.63 -16.18
CA GLY A 125 -20.48 -3.63 -15.30
C GLY A 125 -19.53 -4.69 -14.72
N THR A 126 -18.22 -4.55 -14.92
CA THR A 126 -17.24 -5.51 -14.42
C THR A 126 -16.83 -5.25 -12.97
N ILE A 127 -16.33 -6.29 -12.32
CA ILE A 127 -15.54 -6.18 -11.08
C ILE A 127 -14.07 -6.27 -11.49
N ALA A 128 -13.26 -5.27 -11.14
CA ALA A 128 -11.83 -5.28 -11.40
C ALA A 128 -11.04 -5.76 -10.20
N PHE A 129 -10.05 -6.62 -10.44
CA PHE A 129 -8.98 -6.89 -9.47
C PHE A 129 -7.62 -6.63 -10.14
N VAL A 130 -6.84 -5.69 -9.59
CA VAL A 130 -5.49 -5.37 -10.08
C VAL A 130 -4.44 -5.74 -9.04
N GLY A 131 -3.73 -6.86 -9.20
CA GLY A 131 -2.62 -7.24 -8.32
C GLY A 131 -1.97 -8.58 -8.65
N SER A 132 -0.82 -8.84 -8.04
CA SER A 132 -0.10 -10.10 -8.22
C SER A 132 -0.86 -11.30 -7.65
N ARG A 133 -0.68 -12.45 -8.28
CA ARG A 133 -1.16 -13.73 -7.79
C ARG A 133 -0.51 -14.08 -6.45
N TYR A 134 -1.36 -14.38 -5.47
CA TYR A 134 -0.99 -15.06 -4.22
C TYR A 134 -1.98 -16.20 -3.98
N PRO A 135 -1.60 -17.30 -3.32
CA PRO A 135 -2.49 -18.44 -3.10
C PRO A 135 -3.83 -18.06 -2.46
N TYR A 136 -3.83 -17.16 -1.46
CA TYR A 136 -5.07 -16.70 -0.82
C TYR A 136 -5.96 -15.87 -1.76
N ARG A 137 -5.36 -15.07 -2.65
CA ARG A 137 -6.10 -14.29 -3.65
C ARG A 137 -6.73 -15.22 -4.67
N GLU A 138 -5.96 -16.17 -5.19
CA GLU A 138 -6.51 -17.13 -6.14
C GLU A 138 -7.66 -17.92 -5.55
N ARG A 139 -7.52 -18.39 -4.29
CA ARG A 139 -8.59 -19.06 -3.55
C ARG A 139 -9.85 -18.19 -3.48
N LEU A 140 -9.72 -16.89 -3.20
CA LEU A 140 -10.83 -15.94 -3.14
C LEU A 140 -11.43 -15.68 -4.52
N LEU A 141 -10.62 -15.35 -5.53
CA LEU A 141 -11.11 -15.01 -6.86
C LEU A 141 -11.80 -16.19 -7.54
N ARG A 142 -11.39 -17.43 -7.24
CA ARG A 142 -12.09 -18.65 -7.69
C ARG A 142 -13.53 -18.71 -7.21
N GLU A 143 -13.80 -18.28 -5.98
CA GLU A 143 -15.17 -18.21 -5.45
C GLU A 143 -16.03 -17.19 -6.20
N LEU A 144 -15.40 -16.19 -6.81
CA LEU A 144 -16.06 -15.11 -7.52
C LEU A 144 -16.14 -15.35 -9.04
N ALA A 145 -15.78 -16.53 -9.53
CA ALA A 145 -15.72 -16.82 -10.97
C ALA A 145 -17.07 -16.72 -11.70
N ALA A 146 -18.19 -16.76 -10.98
CA ALA A 146 -19.53 -16.56 -11.53
C ALA A 146 -19.89 -15.07 -11.74
N TYR A 147 -19.11 -14.14 -11.19
CA TYR A 147 -19.28 -12.70 -11.38
C TYR A 147 -18.56 -12.21 -12.64
N PRO A 148 -18.88 -11.02 -13.16
CA PRO A 148 -18.13 -10.39 -14.26
C PRO A 148 -16.76 -9.86 -13.78
N LEU A 149 -15.95 -10.74 -13.18
CA LEU A 149 -14.64 -10.45 -12.62
C LEU A 149 -13.58 -10.45 -13.71
N ARG A 150 -12.74 -9.41 -13.72
CA ARG A 150 -11.59 -9.26 -14.60
C ARG A 150 -10.33 -9.02 -13.76
N ILE A 151 -9.25 -9.73 -14.11
CA ILE A 151 -8.01 -9.77 -13.34
C ILE A 151 -6.86 -9.17 -14.14
N TRP A 152 -6.09 -8.28 -13.52
CA TRP A 152 -4.83 -7.76 -14.03
C TRP A 152 -3.70 -7.97 -13.03
N GLY A 153 -2.55 -8.43 -13.50
CA GLY A 153 -1.32 -8.47 -12.72
C GLY A 153 -0.39 -9.62 -13.08
N PRO A 154 0.76 -9.73 -12.40
CA PRO A 154 1.72 -10.79 -12.69
C PRO A 154 1.39 -12.11 -11.96
N GLY A 155 1.82 -13.21 -12.56
CA GLY A 155 1.84 -14.54 -11.95
C GLY A 155 0.57 -15.36 -12.12
N TRP A 156 -0.46 -14.83 -12.79
CA TRP A 156 -1.74 -15.52 -13.00
C TRP A 156 -1.68 -16.66 -14.03
N ASP A 157 -0.62 -16.74 -14.85
CA ASP A 157 -0.40 -17.87 -15.77
C ASP A 157 -0.32 -19.23 -15.03
N ALA A 158 0.10 -19.19 -13.77
CA ALA A 158 0.22 -20.35 -12.89
C ALA A 158 -1.02 -20.60 -12.01
N ALA A 159 -2.12 -19.88 -12.24
CA ALA A 159 -3.39 -20.10 -11.55
C ALA A 159 -4.15 -21.29 -12.16
N ASP A 160 -5.10 -21.82 -11.38
CA ASP A 160 -6.04 -22.82 -11.87
C ASP A 160 -6.82 -22.30 -13.09
N PRO A 161 -7.20 -23.19 -14.04
CA PRO A 161 -7.82 -22.78 -15.31
C PRO A 161 -9.01 -21.81 -15.15
N GLN A 162 -9.92 -22.10 -14.22
CA GLN A 162 -11.10 -21.26 -13.94
C GLN A 162 -10.75 -19.81 -13.58
N VAL A 163 -9.64 -19.58 -12.87
CA VAL A 163 -9.19 -18.23 -12.50
C VAL A 163 -8.40 -17.60 -13.63
N ARG A 164 -7.62 -18.41 -14.36
CA ARG A 164 -6.84 -17.96 -15.51
C ARG A 164 -7.74 -17.42 -16.63
N ASP A 165 -8.92 -17.99 -16.83
CA ASP A 165 -9.90 -17.51 -17.82
C ASP A 165 -10.48 -16.11 -17.48
N LEU A 166 -10.34 -15.66 -16.24
CA LEU A 166 -10.74 -14.31 -15.79
C LEU A 166 -9.64 -13.26 -15.99
N VAL A 167 -8.43 -13.68 -16.39
CA VAL A 167 -7.29 -12.78 -16.58
C VAL A 167 -7.50 -11.94 -17.85
N ALA A 168 -7.64 -10.63 -17.64
CA ALA A 168 -7.84 -9.64 -18.70
C ALA A 168 -6.54 -8.99 -19.14
N GLY A 169 -5.48 -9.06 -18.34
CA GLY A 169 -4.18 -8.50 -18.71
C GLY A 169 -3.07 -8.76 -17.71
N SER A 170 -1.86 -8.34 -18.08
CA SER A 170 -0.66 -8.51 -17.28
C SER A 170 -0.49 -7.37 -16.24
N SER A 171 0.74 -6.95 -15.96
CA SER A 171 1.00 -5.86 -15.01
C SER A 171 0.64 -4.51 -15.62
N VAL A 172 -0.29 -3.78 -14.99
CA VAL A 172 -0.78 -2.47 -15.44
C VAL A 172 -0.25 -1.35 -14.57
N TRP A 173 0.02 -0.18 -15.17
CA TRP A 173 0.63 0.98 -14.50
C TRP A 173 0.06 2.29 -15.04
N GLY A 174 0.29 3.40 -14.33
CA GLY A 174 -0.07 4.74 -14.79
C GLY A 174 -1.54 4.85 -15.21
N ARG A 175 -1.78 5.49 -16.38
CA ARG A 175 -3.13 5.72 -16.92
C ARG A 175 -3.94 4.44 -17.08
N GLU A 176 -3.34 3.36 -17.60
CA GLU A 176 -4.04 2.09 -17.84
C GLU A 176 -4.64 1.53 -16.54
N LYS A 177 -3.85 1.54 -15.46
CA LYS A 177 -4.32 1.13 -14.12
C LYS A 177 -5.49 2.00 -13.65
N LEU A 178 -5.41 3.31 -13.86
CA LEU A 178 -6.48 4.24 -13.48
C LEU A 178 -7.74 4.04 -14.33
N ALA A 179 -7.61 3.77 -15.63
CA ALA A 179 -8.73 3.51 -16.52
C ALA A 179 -9.51 2.25 -16.08
N ILE A 180 -8.79 1.21 -15.64
CA ILE A 180 -9.41 0.02 -15.03
C ILE A 180 -10.18 0.39 -13.75
N TYR A 181 -9.57 1.18 -12.86
CA TYR A 181 -10.21 1.61 -11.62
C TYR A 181 -11.46 2.47 -11.85
N CYS A 182 -11.41 3.39 -12.82
CA CYS A 182 -12.51 4.33 -13.11
C CYS A 182 -13.60 3.70 -13.98
N GLY A 183 -13.24 2.76 -14.86
CA GLY A 183 -14.16 2.14 -15.80
C GLY A 183 -14.92 0.94 -15.24
N ALA A 184 -14.33 0.21 -14.29
CA ALA A 184 -15.01 -0.91 -13.64
C ALA A 184 -16.13 -0.42 -12.71
N ARG A 185 -17.19 -1.24 -12.55
CA ARG A 185 -18.26 -0.91 -11.60
C ARG A 185 -17.75 -0.97 -10.16
N LEU A 186 -16.98 -2.01 -9.85
CA LEU A 186 -16.42 -2.27 -8.54
C LEU A 186 -14.94 -2.63 -8.67
N SER A 187 -14.13 -2.19 -7.72
CA SER A 187 -12.72 -2.57 -7.62
C SER A 187 -12.48 -3.37 -6.34
N LEU A 188 -12.12 -4.63 -6.49
CA LEU A 188 -11.90 -5.56 -5.39
C LEU A 188 -10.50 -5.39 -4.79
N ASN A 189 -10.41 -5.23 -3.47
CA ASN A 189 -9.16 -5.01 -2.76
C ASN A 189 -8.98 -5.89 -1.49
N PRO A 190 -8.74 -7.20 -1.63
CA PRO A 190 -8.34 -8.05 -0.51
C PRO A 190 -6.91 -7.71 -0.06
N HIS A 191 -6.78 -7.53 1.25
CA HIS A 191 -5.53 -7.27 1.95
C HIS A 191 -4.69 -8.53 2.16
N HIS A 192 -3.36 -8.36 2.24
CA HIS A 192 -2.45 -9.47 2.46
C HIS A 192 -2.47 -9.86 3.95
N PRO A 193 -2.89 -11.09 4.32
CA PRO A 193 -3.23 -11.44 5.70
C PRO A 193 -2.08 -11.29 6.70
N MET A 194 -0.83 -11.43 6.23
CA MET A 194 0.36 -11.26 7.08
C MET A 194 0.91 -9.82 7.11
N ASN A 195 0.69 -9.04 6.05
CA ASN A 195 1.26 -7.69 5.92
C ASN A 195 0.29 -6.62 6.45
N ASP A 196 -1.00 -6.91 6.34
CA ASP A 196 -2.13 -6.02 6.50
C ASP A 196 -3.06 -6.63 7.57
N ILE A 197 -2.51 -6.94 8.74
CA ILE A 197 -3.22 -7.69 9.81
C ILE A 197 -4.44 -6.90 10.28
N VAL A 198 -4.19 -5.68 10.77
CA VAL A 198 -5.24 -4.72 11.20
C VAL A 198 -5.27 -3.46 10.35
N SER A 199 -4.24 -3.26 9.52
CA SER A 199 -4.01 -2.03 8.75
C SER A 199 -4.27 -2.27 7.27
N VAL A 200 -4.53 -1.21 6.53
CA VAL A 200 -4.84 -1.30 5.09
C VAL A 200 -3.58 -1.26 4.21
N ASN A 201 -3.75 -1.51 2.91
CA ASN A 201 -2.71 -1.43 1.89
C ASN A 201 -2.73 -0.09 1.13
N ASN A 202 -1.74 0.12 0.25
CA ASN A 202 -1.68 1.31 -0.60
C ASN A 202 -2.88 1.42 -1.55
N ARG A 203 -3.36 0.29 -2.10
CA ARG A 203 -4.47 0.27 -3.07
C ARG A 203 -5.74 0.91 -2.50
N THR A 204 -5.96 0.82 -1.19
CA THR A 204 -7.06 1.50 -0.50
C THR A 204 -7.09 3.00 -0.80
N PHE A 205 -5.92 3.64 -0.82
CA PHE A 205 -5.79 5.07 -1.11
C PHE A 205 -5.74 5.37 -2.60
N GLU A 206 -5.16 4.47 -3.42
CA GLU A 206 -5.14 4.62 -4.88
C GLU A 206 -6.56 4.59 -5.47
N LEU A 207 -7.36 3.61 -5.07
CA LEU A 207 -8.76 3.46 -5.52
C LEU A 207 -9.60 4.64 -5.06
N ALA A 208 -9.47 5.04 -3.80
CA ALA A 208 -10.17 6.20 -3.27
C ALA A 208 -9.84 7.47 -4.06
N ALA A 209 -8.56 7.76 -4.30
CA ALA A 209 -8.15 8.95 -5.07
C ALA A 209 -8.59 8.91 -6.54
N ALA A 210 -8.71 7.71 -7.13
CA ALA A 210 -9.25 7.52 -8.46
C ALA A 210 -10.79 7.64 -8.53
N GLY A 211 -11.48 7.73 -7.39
CA GLY A 211 -12.95 7.76 -7.36
C GLY A 211 -13.62 6.42 -7.64
N ALA A 212 -12.89 5.31 -7.45
CA ALA A 212 -13.41 3.97 -7.70
C ALA A 212 -14.24 3.45 -6.53
N CYS A 213 -15.36 2.78 -6.82
CA CYS A 213 -16.11 2.05 -5.80
C CYS A 213 -15.32 0.81 -5.36
N GLN A 214 -14.64 0.92 -4.23
CA GLN A 214 -13.81 -0.14 -3.69
C GLN A 214 -14.63 -1.11 -2.83
N VAL A 215 -14.47 -2.41 -3.07
CA VAL A 215 -14.94 -3.50 -2.20
C VAL A 215 -13.75 -4.14 -1.49
N VAL A 216 -13.70 -4.06 -0.17
CA VAL A 216 -12.50 -4.30 0.65
C VAL A 216 -12.79 -5.21 1.84
N ASP A 217 -11.88 -6.11 2.19
CA ASP A 217 -12.01 -6.87 3.44
C ASP A 217 -11.86 -5.95 4.64
N PHE A 218 -12.75 -6.09 5.61
CA PHE A 218 -12.78 -5.24 6.78
C PHE A 218 -11.49 -5.40 7.60
N LYS A 219 -10.96 -4.25 8.03
CA LYS A 219 -9.80 -4.14 8.93
C LYS A 219 -10.18 -3.23 10.08
N ASP A 220 -9.74 -3.54 11.29
CA ASP A 220 -10.03 -2.72 12.48
C ASP A 220 -9.62 -1.25 12.31
N GLU A 221 -8.57 -0.98 11.53
CA GLU A 221 -8.12 0.38 11.24
C GLU A 221 -8.96 1.09 10.16
N LEU A 222 -9.67 0.34 9.30
CA LEU A 222 -10.40 0.89 8.15
C LEU A 222 -11.31 2.07 8.55
N PRO A 223 -12.15 1.98 9.61
CA PRO A 223 -13.02 3.10 10.01
C PRO A 223 -12.29 4.38 10.43
N THR A 224 -10.99 4.29 10.76
CA THR A 224 -10.17 5.47 11.11
C THR A 224 -9.66 6.21 9.86
N LEU A 225 -9.74 5.56 8.70
CA LEU A 225 -9.26 6.08 7.41
C LEU A 225 -10.44 6.43 6.50
N PHE A 226 -11.37 5.49 6.33
CA PHE A 226 -12.54 5.64 5.48
C PHE A 226 -13.77 5.05 6.18
N LYS A 227 -14.93 5.69 6.00
CA LYS A 227 -16.21 5.22 6.54
C LYS A 227 -16.78 4.04 5.74
N PRO A 228 -16.89 2.85 6.33
CA PRO A 228 -17.53 1.71 5.67
C PRO A 228 -19.00 2.00 5.37
N GLY A 229 -19.46 1.64 4.17
CA GLY A 229 -20.82 1.90 3.67
C GLY A 229 -21.03 3.27 3.05
N GLU A 230 -20.18 4.26 3.34
CA GLU A 230 -20.27 5.62 2.78
C GLU A 230 -19.13 5.93 1.81
N GLU A 231 -17.90 5.55 2.16
CA GLU A 231 -16.67 5.88 1.42
C GLU A 231 -15.97 4.62 0.89
N VAL A 232 -16.27 3.44 1.43
CA VAL A 232 -15.79 2.14 0.95
C VAL A 232 -16.83 1.06 1.24
N VAL A 233 -16.92 0.05 0.38
CA VAL A 233 -17.77 -1.13 0.64
C VAL A 233 -16.94 -2.17 1.37
N ALA A 234 -17.23 -2.43 2.65
CA ALA A 234 -16.51 -3.40 3.44
C ALA A 234 -17.24 -4.76 3.53
N TYR A 235 -16.47 -5.84 3.67
CA TYR A 235 -17.00 -7.18 3.95
C TYR A 235 -16.13 -7.91 4.99
N ASN A 236 -16.74 -8.75 5.82
CA ASN A 236 -16.04 -9.55 6.83
C ASN A 236 -15.77 -10.97 6.34
N ASP A 237 -16.64 -11.51 5.48
CA ASP A 237 -16.56 -12.87 4.98
C ASP A 237 -17.03 -13.00 3.53
N LEU A 238 -16.91 -14.20 2.97
CA LEU A 238 -17.30 -14.48 1.59
C LEU A 238 -18.81 -14.32 1.34
N PRO A 239 -19.72 -14.81 2.20
CA PRO A 239 -21.15 -14.52 2.07
C PRO A 239 -21.47 -13.02 2.03
N GLU A 240 -20.86 -12.21 2.91
CA GLU A 240 -21.03 -10.76 2.90
C GLU A 240 -20.46 -10.14 1.64
N LEU A 241 -19.27 -10.54 1.21
CA LEU A 241 -18.70 -10.10 -0.05
C LEU A 241 -19.68 -10.33 -1.20
N ARG A 242 -20.24 -11.53 -1.34
CA ARG A 242 -21.22 -11.84 -2.39
C ARG A 242 -22.44 -10.92 -2.32
N ARG A 243 -23.03 -10.71 -1.13
CA ARG A 243 -24.14 -9.76 -0.95
C ARG A 243 -23.77 -8.34 -1.39
N GLN A 244 -22.58 -7.86 -1.01
CA GLN A 244 -22.11 -6.54 -1.41
C GLN A 244 -21.91 -6.44 -2.92
N LEU A 245 -21.34 -7.47 -3.55
CA LEU A 245 -21.18 -7.51 -5.01
C LEU A 245 -22.53 -7.50 -5.71
N ASP A 246 -23.48 -8.35 -5.30
CA ASP A 246 -24.83 -8.43 -5.87
C ASP A 246 -25.54 -7.07 -5.78
N HIS A 247 -25.49 -6.42 -4.61
CA HIS A 247 -26.11 -5.12 -4.38
C HIS A 247 -25.53 -4.04 -5.28
N TYR A 248 -24.21 -3.79 -5.23
CA TYR A 248 -23.63 -2.66 -5.95
C TYR A 248 -23.45 -2.90 -7.47
N LEU A 249 -23.50 -4.15 -7.93
CA LEU A 249 -23.67 -4.44 -9.36
C LEU A 249 -25.07 -4.05 -9.86
N ALA A 250 -26.11 -4.23 -9.05
CA ALA A 250 -27.47 -3.81 -9.36
C ALA A 250 -27.70 -2.29 -9.19
N HIS A 251 -26.90 -1.62 -8.35
CA HIS A 251 -27.06 -0.19 -8.02
C HIS A 251 -25.83 0.65 -8.45
N PRO A 252 -25.66 0.93 -9.77
CA PRO A 252 -24.53 1.69 -10.30
C PRO A 252 -24.30 3.05 -9.65
N ASP A 253 -25.38 3.77 -9.39
CA ASP A 253 -25.31 5.15 -8.91
C ASP A 253 -24.87 5.21 -7.45
N GLU A 254 -25.29 4.24 -6.63
CA GLU A 254 -24.80 4.08 -5.26
C GLU A 254 -23.31 3.74 -5.25
N ALA A 255 -22.86 2.81 -6.11
CA ALA A 255 -21.45 2.48 -6.24
C ALA A 255 -20.61 3.72 -6.61
N ARG A 256 -21.07 4.50 -7.59
CA ARG A 256 -20.42 5.75 -8.00
C ARG A 256 -20.33 6.76 -6.85
N ALA A 257 -21.42 6.94 -6.10
CA ALA A 257 -21.46 7.85 -4.95
C ALA A 257 -20.44 7.46 -3.87
N ILE A 258 -20.26 6.16 -3.60
CA ILE A 258 -19.23 5.66 -2.67
C ILE A 258 -17.83 6.04 -3.16
N GLY A 259 -17.53 5.81 -4.44
CA GLY A 259 -16.25 6.19 -5.04
C GLY A 259 -15.97 7.69 -4.93
N ASP A 260 -16.97 8.53 -5.22
CA ASP A 260 -16.87 9.98 -5.10
C ASP A 260 -16.64 10.45 -3.66
N ASN A 261 -17.32 9.82 -2.69
CA ASN A 261 -17.10 10.04 -1.26
C ASN A 261 -15.67 9.67 -0.85
N ALA A 262 -15.20 8.49 -1.27
CA ALA A 262 -13.83 8.02 -1.03
C ALA A 262 -12.80 9.03 -1.54
N ARG A 263 -13.03 9.58 -2.74
CA ARG A 263 -12.14 10.58 -3.35
C ARG A 263 -12.11 11.86 -2.54
N ARG A 264 -13.27 12.38 -2.13
CA ARG A 264 -13.34 13.57 -1.27
C ARG A 264 -12.54 13.38 0.01
N ARG A 265 -12.73 12.24 0.70
CA ARG A 265 -11.96 11.86 1.89
C ARG A 265 -10.46 11.80 1.61
N ALA A 266 -10.06 11.11 0.55
CA ALA A 266 -8.65 10.91 0.22
C ALA A 266 -7.93 12.22 -0.11
N MET A 267 -8.57 13.13 -0.86
CA MET A 267 -8.00 14.43 -1.20
C MET A 267 -7.90 15.36 0.01
N ALA A 268 -8.85 15.27 0.95
CA ALA A 268 -8.87 16.09 2.16
C ALA A 268 -7.84 15.64 3.20
N GLU A 269 -7.53 14.35 3.31
CA GLU A 269 -6.81 13.84 4.50
C GLU A 269 -5.72 12.80 4.21
N HIS A 270 -5.62 12.27 2.99
CA HIS A 270 -4.78 11.10 2.71
C HIS A 270 -3.88 11.24 1.49
N THR A 271 -3.54 12.47 1.11
CA THR A 271 -2.49 12.73 0.12
C THR A 271 -1.08 12.57 0.71
N ILE A 272 -0.08 12.39 -0.15
CA ILE A 272 1.34 12.38 0.24
C ILE A 272 1.74 13.65 1.01
N ARG A 273 1.14 14.81 0.68
CA ARG A 273 1.39 16.06 1.39
C ARG A 273 1.06 15.91 2.88
N HIS A 274 -0.14 15.40 3.21
CA HIS A 274 -0.53 15.15 4.60
C HIS A 274 0.47 14.25 5.33
N ARG A 275 0.97 13.19 4.66
CA ARG A 275 1.96 12.30 5.28
C ARG A 275 3.31 12.96 5.51
N ILE A 276 3.75 13.82 4.60
CA ILE A 276 4.97 14.60 4.80
C ILE A 276 4.78 15.58 5.96
N ASP A 277 3.62 16.25 6.05
CA ASP A 277 3.31 17.17 7.14
C ASP A 277 3.28 16.43 8.50
N GLU A 278 2.68 15.23 8.56
CA GLU A 278 2.71 14.35 9.74
C GLU A 278 4.15 13.92 10.12
N MET A 279 5.00 13.59 9.13
CA MET A 279 6.40 13.26 9.38
C MET A 279 7.18 14.45 9.95
N LEU A 280 6.94 15.65 9.42
CA LEU A 280 7.58 16.89 9.88
C LEU A 280 7.10 17.25 11.29
N GLN A 281 5.82 17.07 11.59
CA GLN A 281 5.30 17.25 12.94
C GLN A 281 5.97 16.30 13.94
N ALA A 282 6.09 15.01 13.60
CA ALA A 282 6.78 14.02 14.44
C ALA A 282 8.26 14.34 14.68
N LEU A 283 8.93 14.95 13.69
CA LEU A 283 10.29 15.48 13.85
C LEU A 283 10.34 16.64 14.84
N ASP A 284 9.49 17.64 14.66
CA ASP A 284 9.43 18.83 15.50
C ASP A 284 9.11 18.49 16.96
N GLU A 285 8.17 17.56 17.18
CA GLU A 285 7.80 17.08 18.52
C GLU A 285 8.95 16.40 19.26
N ARG A 286 9.85 15.72 18.54
CA ARG A 286 10.92 14.93 19.16
C ARG A 286 12.26 15.65 19.25
N PHE A 287 12.58 16.47 18.27
CA PHE A 287 13.90 17.11 18.14
C PHE A 287 13.84 18.64 18.17
N GLY A 288 12.64 19.22 18.29
CA GLY A 288 12.42 20.66 18.11
C GLY A 288 12.40 21.04 16.62
N ARG A 289 12.01 22.29 16.33
CA ARG A 289 12.03 22.82 14.97
C ARG A 289 13.46 22.80 14.43
N LEU A 290 13.66 22.03 13.36
CA LEU A 290 14.94 21.91 12.67
C LEU A 290 15.26 23.17 11.89
#